data_AF-A0A326GI54-F1
#
_entry.id   AF-A0A326GI54-F1
#
_cell.length_a   1.000
_cell.length_b   1.000
_cell.length_c   1.000
_cell.angle_alpha   90.00
_cell.angle_beta   90.00
_cell.angle_gamma   90.00
#
_symmetry.space_group_name_H-M   'P 1'
#
loop_
_entity.id
_entity.type
_entity.pdbx_description
1 polymer ?
#
loop_
_entity_poly.entity_id
_entity_poly.type
_entity_poly.pdbx_seq_one_letter_code
_entity_poly.pdbx_strand_id
1 'polypeptide(L)'
;MTTTNPFAVLGVTTRDDRARIMEAAEDRSDVLDPEICSQARATLTNPRKRLEAEIGWFPGTSPKVAEQALSTPVTRISQLPLAGLAKANGLTIAAENWTPAGIAELRSFLDELSAAVDEVDLHQVLREINEDREIAGFPSFSSAEAAEDILRDRRQGWRRSAMTVMERTPTAEMAEAMFLLVDELEAEERFPLFMHELIADYALRAQPFMTKEVDGAERLVAKARDLAATRPDALPPLFEALKELLVTWDELTHPIQVSATLLGRKDSDSENLAFAVRGLSIDLYNDHRLIDEARQVSAMVGASFSALPRIANQVAEDAKALEKLAAEAAQEDADLSYAADIGTFSKTRLAIDKAGIEWRGRRTALSSVRGVRWGAVRKSVNGIPTGTDYLIAWTDGSSTTTAEFKNGAIFEAFVPKLWKGVGFRLVNEMMKELGAGGELRFGSMIVHDDTVVLTKRKFLGSEPAEFAWADVSVSTADGAFIVNGPKGSKASASMAYREIDNIHFFEGLVRQAFKNGRVRLSEAFG
;
A
#
# COMPACT_ATOMS: atom_id res chain seq x y z
N MET A 1 16.61 3.29 -49.70
CA MET A 1 17.27 4.13 -48.68
C MET A 1 17.09 5.57 -49.10
N THR A 2 16.48 6.39 -48.25
CA THR A 2 16.21 7.81 -48.56
C THR A 2 16.51 8.64 -47.33
N THR A 3 17.76 8.58 -46.86
CA THR A 3 18.24 9.65 -45.99
C THR A 3 18.11 10.97 -46.75
N THR A 4 17.55 11.98 -46.10
CA THR A 4 17.33 13.31 -46.69
C THR A 4 18.57 14.19 -46.61
N ASN A 5 19.70 13.65 -46.11
CA ASN A 5 20.93 14.41 -45.99
C ASN A 5 21.46 14.81 -47.39
N PRO A 6 21.79 16.10 -47.62
CA PRO A 6 22.26 16.59 -48.92
C PRO A 6 23.45 15.84 -49.52
N PHE A 7 24.37 15.31 -48.69
CA PHE A 7 25.50 14.51 -49.18
C PHE A 7 25.02 13.23 -49.89
N ALA A 8 24.04 12.53 -49.31
CA ALA A 8 23.44 11.34 -49.91
C ALA A 8 22.61 11.66 -51.14
N VAL A 9 21.82 12.74 -51.07
CA VAL A 9 20.94 13.19 -52.16
C VAL A 9 21.74 13.46 -53.44
N LEU A 10 22.88 14.16 -53.32
CA LEU A 10 23.74 14.46 -54.46
C LEU A 10 24.74 13.34 -54.77
N GLY A 11 24.98 12.41 -53.85
CA GLY A 11 26.02 11.39 -53.99
C GLY A 11 27.43 11.97 -53.95
N VAL A 12 27.64 12.95 -53.05
CA VAL A 12 28.93 13.61 -52.79
C VAL A 12 29.35 13.38 -51.35
N THR A 13 30.62 13.64 -51.07
CA THR A 13 31.28 13.42 -49.79
C THR A 13 31.60 14.75 -49.09
N THR A 14 31.93 14.71 -47.80
CA THR A 14 32.37 15.88 -47.03
C THR A 14 33.67 16.51 -47.56
N ARG A 15 34.44 15.74 -48.35
CA ARG A 15 35.73 16.12 -48.96
C ARG A 15 35.61 16.66 -50.38
N ASP A 16 34.42 16.63 -50.98
CA ASP A 16 34.19 17.18 -52.32
C ASP A 16 34.08 18.71 -52.28
N ASP A 17 34.75 19.34 -53.23
CA ASP A 17 34.81 20.78 -53.37
C ASP A 17 33.51 21.37 -53.96
N ARG A 18 33.46 22.70 -54.04
CA ARG A 18 32.29 23.41 -54.57
C ARG A 18 32.00 23.07 -56.03
N ALA A 19 33.01 22.81 -56.86
CA ALA A 19 32.82 22.50 -58.27
C ALA A 19 32.16 21.13 -58.43
N ARG A 20 32.66 20.12 -57.72
CA ARG A 20 32.09 18.77 -57.70
C ARG A 20 30.65 18.74 -57.18
N ILE A 21 30.33 19.54 -56.15
CA ILE A 21 28.96 19.66 -55.65
C ILE A 21 28.02 20.28 -56.70
N MET A 22 28.48 21.26 -57.48
CA MET A 22 27.68 21.87 -58.54
C MET A 22 27.41 20.88 -59.68
N GLU A 23 28.45 20.19 -60.13
CA GLU A 23 28.35 19.14 -61.16
C GLU A 23 27.39 18.02 -60.71
N ALA A 24 27.57 17.49 -59.50
CA ALA A 24 26.71 16.42 -58.99
C ALA A 24 25.23 16.84 -58.84
N ALA A 25 24.97 18.12 -58.54
CA ALA A 25 23.60 18.64 -58.47
C ALA A 25 22.93 18.74 -59.84
N GLU A 26 23.70 19.08 -60.88
CA GLU A 26 23.22 19.07 -62.27
C GLU A 26 22.95 17.63 -62.72
N ASP A 27 23.93 16.73 -62.55
CA ASP A 27 23.80 15.31 -62.93
C ASP A 27 22.61 14.63 -62.23
N ARG A 28 22.40 14.90 -60.94
CA ARG A 28 21.32 14.27 -60.17
C ARG A 28 19.94 14.83 -60.48
N SER A 29 19.86 16.06 -61.01
CA SER A 29 18.58 16.68 -61.38
C SER A 29 17.89 16.00 -62.57
N ASP A 30 18.63 15.16 -63.32
CA ASP A 30 18.06 14.32 -64.38
C ASP A 30 17.30 13.10 -63.83
N VAL A 31 17.60 12.70 -62.59
CA VAL A 31 17.07 11.47 -61.96
C VAL A 31 16.15 11.77 -60.78
N LEU A 32 16.42 12.85 -60.04
CA LEU A 32 15.66 13.30 -58.87
C LEU A 32 14.95 14.62 -59.17
N ASP A 33 14.04 15.03 -58.28
CA ASP A 33 13.38 16.33 -58.38
C ASP A 33 14.45 17.46 -58.43
N PRO A 34 14.45 18.31 -59.47
CA PRO A 34 15.39 19.41 -59.61
C PRO A 34 15.39 20.37 -58.41
N GLU A 35 14.25 20.58 -57.76
CA GLU A 35 14.16 21.46 -56.59
C GLU A 35 14.91 20.87 -55.39
N ILE A 36 14.80 19.56 -55.17
CA ILE A 36 15.54 18.84 -54.12
C ILE A 36 17.05 18.95 -54.35
N CYS A 37 17.50 18.78 -55.60
CA CYS A 37 18.92 18.88 -55.95
C CYS A 37 19.44 20.32 -55.79
N SER A 38 18.66 21.31 -56.22
CA SER A 38 18.96 22.74 -56.04
C SER A 38 19.08 23.11 -54.55
N GLN A 39 18.16 22.63 -53.73
CA GLN A 39 18.16 22.87 -52.29
C GLN A 39 19.36 22.18 -51.61
N ALA A 40 19.68 20.94 -51.98
CA ALA A 40 20.83 20.22 -51.46
C ALA A 40 22.14 20.97 -51.78
N ARG A 41 22.30 21.44 -53.03
CA ARG A 41 23.44 22.29 -53.43
C ARG A 41 23.50 23.59 -52.63
N ALA A 42 22.37 24.27 -52.45
CA ALA A 42 22.30 25.51 -51.69
C ALA A 42 22.69 25.31 -50.21
N THR A 43 22.31 24.17 -49.62
CA THR A 43 22.72 23.76 -48.27
C THR A 43 24.22 23.49 -48.19
N LEU A 44 24.78 22.66 -49.08
CA LEU A 44 26.19 22.26 -49.02
C LEU A 44 27.18 23.37 -49.36
N THR A 45 26.73 24.45 -49.99
CA THR A 45 27.56 25.61 -50.35
C THR A 45 27.46 26.78 -49.37
N ASN A 46 26.46 26.77 -48.47
CA ASN A 46 26.33 27.76 -47.41
C ASN A 46 27.06 27.28 -46.14
N PRO A 47 27.99 28.06 -45.54
CA PRO A 47 28.82 27.57 -44.43
C PRO A 47 28.07 27.02 -43.22
N ARG A 48 26.96 27.67 -42.82
CA ARG A 48 26.16 27.27 -41.65
C ARG A 48 25.27 26.08 -41.97
N LYS A 49 24.55 26.11 -43.10
CA LYS A 49 23.69 25.00 -43.52
C LYS A 49 24.50 23.74 -43.86
N ARG A 50 25.73 23.90 -44.39
CA ARG A 50 26.66 22.79 -44.58
C ARG A 50 27.05 22.15 -43.24
N LEU A 51 27.28 22.95 -42.18
CA LEU A 51 27.59 22.41 -40.86
C LEU A 51 26.45 21.55 -40.32
N GLU A 52 25.20 21.98 -40.47
CA GLU A 52 24.02 21.20 -40.13
C GLU A 52 23.99 19.86 -40.87
N ALA A 53 24.30 19.87 -42.18
CA ALA A 53 24.39 18.66 -42.99
C ALA A 53 25.55 17.74 -42.54
N GLU A 54 26.71 18.30 -42.18
CA GLU A 54 27.90 17.55 -41.71
C GLU A 54 27.67 16.91 -40.33
N ILE A 55 27.09 17.64 -39.38
CA ILE A 55 26.68 17.12 -38.06
C ILE A 55 25.61 16.03 -38.20
N GLY A 56 24.77 16.11 -39.24
CA GLY A 56 23.80 15.08 -39.60
C GLY A 56 24.35 13.90 -40.42
N TRP A 57 25.67 13.84 -40.65
CA TRP A 57 26.33 12.84 -41.52
C TRP A 57 27.28 11.92 -40.74
N PHE A 58 28.42 11.55 -41.33
CA PHE A 58 29.41 10.67 -40.71
C PHE A 58 30.76 11.38 -40.56
N PRO A 59 30.85 12.50 -39.81
CA PRO A 59 32.12 13.20 -39.62
C PRO A 59 33.14 12.28 -38.94
N GLY A 60 34.41 12.49 -39.23
CA GLY A 60 35.51 11.68 -38.70
C GLY A 60 35.65 10.29 -39.34
N THR A 61 34.81 9.96 -40.32
CA THR A 61 34.84 8.65 -41.00
C THR A 61 35.27 8.78 -42.46
N SER A 62 35.86 7.71 -43.01
CA SER A 62 36.19 7.70 -44.44
C SER A 62 34.93 7.67 -45.32
N PRO A 63 34.92 8.30 -46.50
CA PRO A 63 33.76 8.27 -47.40
C PRO A 63 33.24 6.87 -47.73
N LYS A 64 34.14 5.88 -47.84
CA LYS A 64 33.79 4.47 -48.08
C LYS A 64 32.99 3.86 -46.93
N VAL A 65 33.35 4.19 -45.69
CA VAL A 65 32.63 3.72 -44.49
C VAL A 65 31.27 4.39 -44.39
N ALA A 66 31.19 5.70 -44.66
CA ALA A 66 29.93 6.44 -44.72
C ALA A 66 28.97 5.85 -45.77
N GLU A 67 29.46 5.55 -46.97
CA GLU A 67 28.67 4.90 -48.03
C GLU A 67 28.21 3.49 -47.60
N GLN A 68 29.11 2.71 -47.00
CA GLN A 68 28.76 1.38 -46.47
C GLN A 68 27.66 1.46 -45.40
N ALA A 69 27.74 2.44 -44.50
CA ALA A 69 26.76 2.65 -43.43
C ALA A 69 25.34 2.89 -43.98
N LEU A 70 25.20 3.63 -45.08
CA LEU A 70 23.90 3.87 -45.72
C LEU A 70 23.19 2.59 -46.14
N SER A 71 23.95 1.56 -46.50
CA SER A 71 23.44 0.26 -46.96
C SER A 71 23.36 -0.81 -45.87
N THR A 72 23.87 -0.52 -44.67
CA THR A 72 24.02 -1.49 -43.59
C THR A 72 22.73 -1.56 -42.75
N PRO A 73 22.19 -2.76 -42.45
CA PRO A 73 21.02 -2.89 -41.59
C PRO A 73 21.36 -2.48 -40.15
N VAL A 74 20.37 -2.01 -39.39
CA VAL A 74 20.53 -1.52 -38.01
C VAL A 74 21.34 -2.48 -37.15
N THR A 75 21.03 -3.77 -37.17
CA THR A 75 21.68 -4.83 -36.37
C THR A 75 23.15 -5.10 -36.71
N ARG A 76 23.70 -4.44 -37.75
CA ARG A 76 25.11 -4.56 -38.15
C ARG A 76 25.86 -3.23 -38.13
N ILE A 77 25.22 -2.13 -37.75
CA ILE A 77 25.89 -0.82 -37.69
C ILE A 77 27.06 -0.84 -36.71
N SER A 78 26.93 -1.54 -35.58
CA SER A 78 28.01 -1.74 -34.60
C SER A 78 29.24 -2.50 -35.14
N GLN A 79 29.14 -3.16 -36.29
CA GLN A 79 30.26 -3.86 -36.94
C GLN A 79 31.10 -2.93 -37.81
N LEU A 80 30.61 -1.71 -38.08
CA LEU A 80 31.34 -0.70 -38.82
C LEU A 80 32.26 0.08 -37.87
N PRO A 81 33.39 0.63 -38.36
CA PRO A 81 34.27 1.47 -37.56
C PRO A 81 33.68 2.88 -37.38
N LEU A 82 32.51 2.95 -36.73
CA LEU A 82 31.80 4.18 -36.39
C LEU A 82 31.85 4.38 -34.87
N ALA A 83 32.00 5.63 -34.43
CA ALA A 83 31.96 6.01 -33.02
C ALA A 83 31.18 7.31 -32.84
N GLY A 84 30.76 7.58 -31.59
CA GLY A 84 30.12 8.84 -31.23
C GLY A 84 28.98 9.25 -32.18
N LEU A 85 29.09 10.48 -32.70
CA LEU A 85 28.07 11.10 -33.53
C LEU A 85 27.83 10.36 -34.85
N ALA A 86 28.88 9.85 -35.49
CA ALA A 86 28.72 9.10 -36.75
C ALA A 86 27.98 7.78 -36.52
N LYS A 87 28.20 7.11 -35.39
CA LYS A 87 27.48 5.89 -35.02
C LYS A 87 26.01 6.18 -34.70
N ALA A 88 25.72 7.23 -33.91
CA ALA A 88 24.35 7.64 -33.60
C ALA A 88 23.57 8.01 -34.88
N ASN A 89 24.22 8.69 -35.83
CA ASN A 89 23.65 8.99 -37.14
C ASN A 89 23.41 7.72 -37.96
N GLY A 90 24.38 6.81 -38.02
CA GLY A 90 24.24 5.53 -38.71
C GLY A 90 23.07 4.69 -38.19
N LEU A 91 22.95 4.56 -36.87
CA LEU A 91 21.85 3.84 -36.23
C LEU A 91 20.49 4.44 -36.59
N THR A 92 20.34 5.76 -36.47
CA THR A 92 19.06 6.43 -36.74
C THR A 92 18.69 6.47 -38.23
N ILE A 93 19.67 6.60 -39.12
CA ILE A 93 19.45 6.51 -40.58
C ILE A 93 19.02 5.08 -40.96
N ALA A 94 19.73 4.06 -40.48
CA ALA A 94 19.38 2.67 -40.76
C ALA A 94 17.98 2.31 -40.19
N ALA A 95 17.59 2.97 -39.10
CA ALA A 95 16.32 2.73 -38.42
C ALA A 95 15.10 3.42 -39.08
N GLU A 96 15.29 4.32 -40.06
CA GLU A 96 14.22 5.12 -40.67
C GLU A 96 13.00 4.30 -41.10
N ASN A 97 13.20 3.09 -41.62
CA ASN A 97 12.13 2.17 -42.04
C ASN A 97 12.26 0.78 -41.42
N TRP A 98 12.99 0.67 -40.31
CA TRP A 98 13.19 -0.58 -39.58
C TRP A 98 12.13 -0.73 -38.49
N THR A 99 11.68 -1.97 -38.31
CA THR A 99 10.85 -2.40 -37.18
C THR A 99 11.64 -3.49 -36.45
N PRO A 100 11.88 -3.35 -35.13
CA PRO A 100 12.52 -4.40 -34.34
C PRO A 100 11.75 -5.72 -34.42
N ALA A 101 12.45 -6.84 -34.50
CA ALA A 101 11.82 -8.16 -34.50
C ALA A 101 11.26 -8.59 -33.12
N GLY A 102 11.65 -7.88 -32.06
CA GLY A 102 11.15 -8.08 -30.70
C GLY A 102 11.99 -7.31 -29.68
N ILE A 103 11.76 -7.63 -28.40
CA ILE A 103 12.34 -6.97 -27.22
C ILE A 103 13.87 -6.86 -27.30
N ALA A 104 14.56 -7.94 -27.65
CA ALA A 104 16.02 -7.97 -27.67
C ALA A 104 16.63 -7.01 -28.71
N GLU A 105 16.04 -6.92 -29.91
CA GLU A 105 16.52 -6.00 -30.94
C GLU A 105 16.23 -4.54 -30.58
N LEU A 106 15.05 -4.25 -30.01
CA LEU A 106 14.72 -2.91 -29.54
C LEU A 106 15.68 -2.46 -28.43
N ARG A 107 15.94 -3.30 -27.43
CA ARG A 107 16.89 -3.04 -26.34
C ARG A 107 18.28 -2.76 -26.87
N SER A 108 18.81 -3.66 -27.72
CA SER A 108 20.14 -3.50 -28.33
C SER A 108 20.26 -2.18 -29.08
N PHE A 109 19.23 -1.81 -29.86
CA PHE A 109 19.23 -0.55 -30.59
C PHE A 109 19.25 0.67 -29.66
N LEU A 110 18.42 0.69 -28.62
CA LEU A 110 18.34 1.81 -27.68
C LEU A 110 19.63 1.96 -26.87
N ASP A 111 20.21 0.86 -26.40
CA ASP A 111 21.49 0.87 -25.68
C ASP A 111 22.63 1.36 -26.58
N GLU A 112 22.76 0.79 -27.78
CA GLU A 112 23.79 1.18 -28.74
C GLU A 112 23.68 2.66 -29.14
N LEU A 113 22.45 3.15 -29.34
CA LEU A 113 22.21 4.55 -29.64
C LEU A 113 22.58 5.44 -28.45
N SER A 114 22.17 5.06 -27.24
CA SER A 114 22.48 5.82 -26.04
C SER A 114 23.99 5.90 -25.79
N ALA A 115 24.70 4.78 -25.89
CA ALA A 115 26.15 4.73 -25.76
C ALA A 115 26.83 5.61 -26.83
N ALA A 116 26.39 5.52 -28.09
CA ALA A 116 26.93 6.35 -29.16
C ALA A 116 26.71 7.85 -28.94
N VAL A 117 25.57 8.24 -28.35
CA VAL A 117 25.29 9.65 -28.04
C VAL A 117 26.10 10.14 -26.84
N ASP A 118 26.39 9.29 -25.86
CA ASP A 118 27.20 9.62 -24.69
C ASP A 118 28.68 9.84 -25.06
N GLU A 119 29.17 9.14 -26.08
CA GLU A 119 30.51 9.32 -26.66
C GLU A 119 30.70 10.63 -27.46
N VAL A 120 29.65 11.42 -27.67
CA VAL A 120 29.73 12.62 -28.53
C VAL A 120 30.49 13.75 -27.84
N ASP A 121 31.69 14.03 -28.33
CA ASP A 121 32.48 15.22 -27.98
C ASP A 121 32.41 16.27 -29.11
N LEU A 122 31.83 17.43 -28.82
CA LEU A 122 31.67 18.52 -29.80
C LEU A 122 33.00 19.07 -30.32
N HIS A 123 34.04 19.15 -29.49
CA HIS A 123 35.35 19.63 -29.93
C HIS A 123 35.99 18.65 -30.90
N GLN A 124 35.88 17.35 -30.63
CA GLN A 124 36.34 16.32 -31.56
C GLN A 124 35.57 16.37 -32.88
N VAL A 125 34.24 16.45 -32.83
CA VAL A 125 33.38 16.54 -34.02
C VAL A 125 33.75 17.76 -34.87
N LEU A 126 33.93 18.94 -34.26
CA LEU A 126 34.29 20.15 -35.00
C LEU A 126 35.68 20.07 -35.64
N ARG A 127 36.64 19.44 -34.96
CA ARG A 127 37.96 19.18 -35.54
C ARG A 127 37.84 18.29 -36.78
N GLU A 128 37.16 17.16 -36.66
CA GLU A 128 36.97 16.20 -37.76
C GLU A 128 36.25 16.83 -38.97
N ILE A 129 35.20 17.63 -38.71
CA ILE A 129 34.51 18.39 -39.76
C ILE A 129 35.45 19.39 -40.44
N ASN A 130 36.24 20.13 -39.66
CA ASN A 130 37.14 21.15 -40.20
C ASN A 130 38.30 20.55 -41.01
N GLU A 131 38.79 19.36 -40.63
CA GLU A 131 39.78 18.60 -41.41
C GLU A 131 39.22 18.21 -42.79
N ASP A 132 37.99 17.70 -42.86
CA ASP A 132 37.34 17.38 -44.14
C ASP A 132 37.04 18.64 -44.98
N ARG A 133 36.66 19.75 -44.33
CA ARG A 133 36.44 21.04 -45.00
C ARG A 133 37.72 21.60 -45.60
N GLU A 134 38.86 21.48 -44.92
CA GLU A 134 40.16 21.91 -45.42
C GLU A 134 40.50 21.15 -46.72
N ILE A 135 40.29 19.83 -46.75
CA ILE A 135 40.46 19.00 -47.94
C ILE A 135 39.54 19.48 -49.08
N ALA A 136 38.28 19.79 -48.76
CA ALA A 136 37.28 20.25 -49.72
C ALA A 136 37.44 21.73 -50.14
N GLY A 137 38.39 22.47 -49.56
CA GLY A 137 38.57 23.91 -49.83
C GLY A 137 37.49 24.82 -49.24
N PHE A 138 36.73 24.36 -48.25
CA PHE A 138 35.75 25.17 -47.51
C PHE A 138 36.39 25.82 -46.27
N PRO A 139 35.94 27.03 -45.86
CA PRO A 139 36.46 27.65 -44.66
C PRO A 139 36.06 26.86 -43.40
N SER A 140 37.00 26.76 -42.46
CA SER A 140 36.75 26.16 -41.14
C SER A 140 35.64 26.90 -40.40
N PHE A 141 34.86 26.17 -39.63
CA PHE A 141 33.83 26.71 -38.76
C PHE A 141 34.37 26.86 -37.34
N SER A 142 34.21 28.06 -36.74
CA SER A 142 34.82 28.41 -35.46
C SER A 142 33.82 28.80 -34.35
N SER A 143 32.53 28.96 -34.67
CA SER A 143 31.53 29.36 -33.67
C SER A 143 31.07 28.15 -32.85
N ALA A 144 31.60 28.00 -31.64
CA ALA A 144 31.21 26.92 -30.73
C ALA A 144 29.72 26.99 -30.36
N GLU A 145 29.22 28.18 -30.00
CA GLU A 145 27.80 28.41 -29.66
C GLU A 145 26.85 27.95 -30.77
N ALA A 146 27.11 28.33 -32.04
CA ALA A 146 26.28 27.90 -33.15
C ALA A 146 26.35 26.39 -33.40
N ALA A 147 27.49 25.76 -33.14
CA ALA A 147 27.66 24.31 -33.27
C ALA A 147 26.96 23.54 -32.14
N GLU A 148 26.98 24.07 -30.91
CA GLU A 148 26.22 23.54 -29.77
C GLU A 148 24.72 23.56 -30.05
N ASP A 149 24.19 24.66 -30.60
CA ASP A 149 22.79 24.76 -30.97
C ASP A 149 22.39 23.69 -32.01
N ILE A 150 23.21 23.51 -33.06
CA ILE A 150 22.96 22.51 -34.10
C ILE A 150 23.06 21.08 -33.52
N LEU A 151 24.03 20.82 -32.63
CA LEU A 151 24.16 19.52 -31.99
C LEU A 151 22.99 19.23 -31.05
N ARG A 152 22.48 20.23 -30.33
CA ARG A 152 21.28 20.11 -29.49
C ARG A 152 20.05 19.74 -30.34
N ASP A 153 19.87 20.39 -31.48
CA ASP A 153 18.80 20.05 -32.42
C ASP A 153 18.98 18.63 -32.97
N ARG A 154 20.23 18.21 -33.23
CA ARG A 154 20.54 16.84 -33.66
C ARG A 154 20.21 15.81 -32.59
N ARG A 155 20.53 16.08 -31.32
CA ARG A 155 20.16 15.25 -30.16
C ARG A 155 18.65 15.08 -30.04
N GLN A 156 17.88 16.14 -30.25
CA GLN A 156 16.41 16.03 -30.32
C GLN A 156 15.96 15.15 -31.50
N GLY A 157 16.65 15.22 -32.64
CA GLY A 157 16.43 14.35 -33.78
C GLY A 157 16.63 12.86 -33.44
N TRP A 158 17.71 12.52 -32.73
CA TRP A 158 17.97 11.15 -32.29
C TRP A 158 16.88 10.64 -31.35
N ARG A 159 16.45 11.44 -30.37
CA ARG A 159 15.33 11.07 -29.47
C ARG A 159 14.04 10.80 -30.22
N ARG A 160 13.70 11.67 -31.19
CA ARG A 160 12.51 11.47 -32.03
C ARG A 160 12.59 10.17 -32.84
N SER A 161 13.76 9.85 -33.38
CA SER A 161 13.99 8.61 -34.12
C SER A 161 13.84 7.39 -33.20
N ALA A 162 14.44 7.41 -32.01
CA ALA A 162 14.30 6.36 -31.00
C ALA A 162 12.83 6.13 -30.61
N MET A 163 12.09 7.20 -30.32
CA MET A 163 10.65 7.12 -30.02
C MET A 163 9.84 6.55 -31.19
N THR A 164 10.15 6.95 -32.44
CA THR A 164 9.49 6.38 -33.63
C THR A 164 9.76 4.89 -33.78
N VAL A 165 10.96 4.41 -33.45
CA VAL A 165 11.29 2.97 -33.46
C VAL A 165 10.51 2.23 -32.37
N MET A 166 10.46 2.78 -31.15
CA MET A 166 9.66 2.22 -30.05
C MET A 166 8.18 2.10 -30.42
N GLU A 167 7.61 3.14 -31.03
CA GLU A 167 6.19 3.19 -31.46
C GLU A 167 5.84 2.17 -32.56
N ARG A 168 6.82 1.56 -33.22
CA ARG A 168 6.59 0.49 -34.21
C ARG A 168 6.49 -0.90 -33.58
N THR A 169 6.76 -1.01 -32.29
CA THR A 169 6.62 -2.28 -31.53
C THR A 169 5.32 -2.31 -30.74
N PRO A 170 4.77 -3.51 -30.45
CA PRO A 170 3.62 -3.62 -29.54
C PRO A 170 3.92 -2.97 -28.19
N THR A 171 2.92 -2.31 -27.60
CA THR A 171 3.09 -1.53 -26.34
C THR A 171 3.68 -2.36 -25.20
N ALA A 172 3.26 -3.62 -25.06
CA ALA A 172 3.80 -4.52 -24.03
C ALA A 172 5.29 -4.80 -24.25
N GLU A 173 5.71 -5.11 -25.48
CA GLU A 173 7.12 -5.35 -25.82
C GLU A 173 7.97 -4.09 -25.66
N MET A 174 7.42 -2.92 -25.98
CA MET A 174 8.08 -1.63 -25.76
C MET A 174 8.33 -1.37 -24.27
N ALA A 175 7.31 -1.55 -23.43
CA ALA A 175 7.41 -1.36 -21.99
C ALA A 175 8.41 -2.33 -21.38
N GLU A 176 8.33 -3.62 -21.73
CA GLU A 176 9.26 -4.66 -21.28
C GLU A 176 10.70 -4.38 -21.74
N ALA A 177 10.90 -3.94 -22.98
CA ALA A 177 12.22 -3.55 -23.46
C ALA A 177 12.81 -2.38 -22.66
N MET A 178 12.01 -1.35 -22.37
CA MET A 178 12.45 -0.22 -21.55
C MET A 178 12.73 -0.64 -20.11
N PHE A 179 11.88 -1.48 -19.51
CA PHE A 179 12.05 -2.02 -18.17
C PHE A 179 13.41 -2.73 -18.06
N LEU A 180 13.64 -3.73 -18.92
CA LEU A 180 14.85 -4.56 -18.87
C LEU A 180 16.12 -3.78 -19.20
N LEU A 181 16.05 -2.80 -20.11
CA LEU A 181 17.19 -1.95 -20.43
C LEU A 181 17.55 -1.04 -19.24
N VAL A 182 16.56 -0.40 -18.61
CA VAL A 182 16.81 0.49 -17.47
C VAL A 182 17.38 -0.27 -16.28
N ASP A 183 16.85 -1.45 -15.97
CA ASP A 183 17.33 -2.32 -14.89
C ASP A 183 18.80 -2.74 -15.12
N GLU A 184 19.14 -3.11 -16.36
CA GLU A 184 20.52 -3.44 -16.77
C GLU A 184 21.46 -2.23 -16.62
N LEU A 185 21.06 -1.06 -17.12
CA LEU A 185 21.85 0.18 -17.05
C LEU A 185 22.06 0.67 -15.61
N GLU A 186 21.04 0.54 -14.75
CA GLU A 186 21.15 0.85 -13.32
C GLU A 186 22.12 -0.10 -12.63
N ALA A 187 22.00 -1.41 -12.87
CA ALA A 187 22.90 -2.42 -12.29
C ALA A 187 24.35 -2.26 -12.76
N GLU A 188 24.58 -1.77 -13.98
CA GLU A 188 25.90 -1.45 -14.53
C GLU A 188 26.48 -0.12 -14.03
N GLU A 189 25.73 0.67 -13.24
CA GLU A 189 26.06 2.05 -12.87
C GLU A 189 26.34 2.93 -14.12
N ARG A 190 25.70 2.61 -15.24
CA ARG A 190 25.88 3.23 -16.55
C ARG A 190 24.57 3.86 -17.01
N PHE A 191 24.28 5.08 -16.55
CA PHE A 191 23.05 5.79 -16.93
C PHE A 191 23.33 7.09 -17.69
N PRO A 192 23.45 7.04 -19.04
CA PRO A 192 23.72 8.22 -19.86
C PRO A 192 22.61 9.26 -19.78
N LEU A 193 22.98 10.54 -19.92
CA LEU A 193 22.01 11.64 -19.95
C LEU A 193 20.93 11.44 -21.03
N PHE A 194 21.32 10.87 -22.18
CA PHE A 194 20.39 10.58 -23.27
C PHE A 194 19.26 9.63 -22.86
N MET A 195 19.51 8.65 -21.98
CA MET A 195 18.45 7.76 -21.48
C MET A 195 17.45 8.51 -20.59
N HIS A 196 17.90 9.43 -19.74
CA HIS A 196 16.98 10.27 -18.97
C HIS A 196 16.07 11.10 -19.89
N GLU A 197 16.62 11.67 -20.96
CA GLU A 197 15.87 12.46 -21.92
C GLU A 197 14.87 11.59 -22.72
N LEU A 198 15.27 10.38 -23.11
CA LEU A 198 14.40 9.44 -23.81
C LEU A 198 13.27 8.94 -22.90
N ILE A 199 13.56 8.64 -21.63
CA ILE A 199 12.55 8.24 -20.64
C ILE A 199 11.54 9.37 -20.39
N ALA A 200 11.97 10.63 -20.43
CA ALA A 200 11.05 11.77 -20.33
C ALA A 200 10.08 11.83 -21.53
N ASP A 201 10.57 11.58 -22.75
CA ASP A 201 9.72 11.50 -23.94
C ASP A 201 8.75 10.30 -23.87
N TYR A 202 9.23 9.16 -23.37
CA TYR A 202 8.40 7.97 -23.09
C TYR A 202 7.30 8.26 -22.07
N ALA A 203 7.63 8.91 -20.94
CA ALA A 203 6.67 9.24 -19.87
C ALA A 203 5.51 10.10 -20.41
N LEU A 204 5.81 11.08 -21.26
CA LEU A 204 4.77 11.91 -21.90
C LEU A 204 3.79 11.09 -22.74
N ARG A 205 4.25 10.01 -23.38
CA ARG A 205 3.38 9.10 -24.16
C ARG A 205 2.64 8.09 -23.29
N ALA A 206 3.21 7.71 -22.15
CA ALA A 206 2.59 6.79 -21.18
C ALA A 206 1.45 7.43 -20.37
N GLN A 207 1.42 8.77 -20.25
CA GLN A 207 0.47 9.48 -19.38
C GLN A 207 -1.00 9.07 -19.52
N PRO A 208 -1.59 8.92 -20.73
CA PRO A 208 -3.01 8.54 -20.86
C PRO A 208 -3.31 7.15 -20.28
N PHE A 209 -2.35 6.22 -20.39
CA PHE A 209 -2.46 4.90 -19.78
C PHE A 209 -2.35 5.00 -18.26
N MET A 210 -1.36 5.75 -17.76
CA MET A 210 -1.16 5.96 -16.33
C MET A 210 -2.43 6.53 -15.67
N THR A 211 -3.05 7.57 -16.25
CA THR A 211 -4.31 8.12 -15.72
C THR A 211 -5.41 7.05 -15.60
N LYS A 212 -5.55 6.19 -16.62
CA LYS A 212 -6.57 5.14 -16.63
C LYS A 212 -6.34 4.09 -15.53
N GLU A 213 -5.09 3.69 -15.30
CA GLU A 213 -4.75 2.72 -14.26
C GLU A 213 -4.92 3.31 -12.86
N VAL A 214 -4.58 4.58 -12.65
CA VAL A 214 -4.87 5.29 -11.39
C VAL A 214 -6.38 5.28 -11.10
N ASP A 215 -7.20 5.68 -12.08
CA ASP A 215 -8.67 5.65 -11.93
C ASP A 215 -9.18 4.21 -11.65
N GLY A 216 -8.54 3.20 -12.23
CA GLY A 216 -8.81 1.79 -11.98
C GLY A 216 -8.54 1.37 -10.54
N ALA A 217 -7.36 1.71 -10.04
CA ALA A 217 -6.95 1.43 -8.67
C ALA A 217 -7.86 2.13 -7.66
N GLU A 218 -8.18 3.41 -7.87
CA GLU A 218 -9.07 4.17 -6.98
C GLU A 218 -10.46 3.53 -6.88
N ARG A 219 -11.02 3.06 -8.00
CA ARG A 219 -12.30 2.32 -8.01
C ARG A 219 -12.23 1.01 -7.23
N LEU A 220 -11.14 0.24 -7.40
CA LEU A 220 -10.94 -1.01 -6.68
C LEU A 220 -10.79 -0.78 -5.18
N VAL A 221 -10.00 0.23 -4.80
CA VAL A 221 -9.78 0.64 -3.41
C VAL A 221 -11.10 1.09 -2.77
N ALA A 222 -11.88 1.95 -3.44
CA ALA A 222 -13.17 2.41 -2.93
C ALA A 222 -14.14 1.23 -2.71
N LYS A 223 -14.23 0.31 -3.68
CA LYS A 223 -15.07 -0.88 -3.56
C LYS A 223 -14.62 -1.82 -2.44
N ALA A 224 -13.31 -1.96 -2.22
CA ALA A 224 -12.77 -2.77 -1.13
C ALA A 224 -13.15 -2.17 0.24
N ARG A 225 -13.08 -0.84 0.40
CA ARG A 225 -13.53 -0.15 1.62
C ARG A 225 -15.01 -0.44 1.93
N ASP A 226 -15.88 -0.30 0.93
CA ASP A 226 -17.32 -0.52 1.12
C ASP A 226 -17.65 -1.96 1.56
N LEU A 227 -16.91 -2.95 1.04
CA LEU A 227 -17.14 -4.35 1.36
C LEU A 227 -16.51 -4.79 2.68
N ALA A 228 -15.45 -4.14 3.14
CA ALA A 228 -14.71 -4.56 4.33
C ALA A 228 -15.57 -4.65 5.60
N ALA A 229 -16.59 -3.80 5.74
CA ALA A 229 -17.50 -3.83 6.90
C ALA A 229 -18.53 -4.98 6.86
N THR A 230 -18.94 -5.44 5.67
CA THR A 230 -20.15 -6.27 5.50
C THR A 230 -19.90 -7.62 4.84
N ARG A 231 -18.90 -7.70 3.96
CA ARG A 231 -18.53 -8.87 3.17
C ARG A 231 -17.00 -9.00 3.03
N PRO A 232 -16.25 -9.20 4.13
CA PRO A 232 -14.80 -9.44 4.05
C PRO A 232 -14.44 -10.62 3.13
N ASP A 233 -15.33 -11.62 3.05
CA ASP A 233 -15.20 -12.78 2.15
C ASP A 233 -15.12 -12.42 0.66
N ALA A 234 -15.56 -11.22 0.28
CA ALA A 234 -15.56 -10.73 -1.10
C ALA A 234 -14.33 -9.85 -1.44
N LEU A 235 -13.41 -9.62 -0.50
CA LEU A 235 -12.19 -8.85 -0.72
C LEU A 235 -11.13 -9.54 -1.62
N PRO A 236 -10.89 -10.88 -1.53
CA PRO A 236 -9.78 -11.50 -2.26
C PRO A 236 -9.79 -11.24 -3.77
N PRO A 237 -10.93 -11.33 -4.50
CA PRO A 237 -10.95 -11.00 -5.93
C PRO A 237 -10.60 -9.54 -6.25
N LEU A 238 -10.89 -8.59 -5.34
CA LEU A 238 -10.51 -7.19 -5.52
C LEU A 238 -9.02 -6.98 -5.32
N PHE A 239 -8.42 -7.71 -4.37
CA PHE A 239 -6.98 -7.66 -4.14
C PHE A 239 -6.19 -8.26 -5.30
N GLU A 240 -6.66 -9.37 -5.89
CA GLU A 240 -6.02 -9.91 -7.10
C GLU A 240 -6.11 -8.93 -8.28
N ALA A 241 -7.28 -8.32 -8.51
CA ALA A 241 -7.43 -7.31 -9.54
C ALA A 241 -6.52 -6.08 -9.30
N LEU A 242 -6.39 -5.65 -8.04
CA LEU A 242 -5.52 -4.54 -7.67
C LEU A 242 -4.04 -4.90 -7.85
N LYS A 243 -3.67 -6.15 -7.55
CA LYS A 243 -2.31 -6.67 -7.75
C LYS A 243 -1.94 -6.71 -9.23
N GLU A 244 -2.82 -7.25 -10.08
CA GLU A 244 -2.61 -7.29 -11.53
C GLU A 244 -2.43 -5.87 -12.11
N LEU A 245 -3.24 -4.92 -11.64
CA LEU A 245 -3.12 -3.51 -12.02
C LEU A 245 -1.78 -2.92 -11.60
N LEU A 246 -1.35 -3.15 -10.36
CA LEU A 246 -0.09 -2.60 -9.84
C LEU A 246 1.14 -3.24 -10.49
N VAL A 247 1.09 -4.51 -10.88
CA VAL A 247 2.14 -5.14 -11.70
C VAL A 247 2.22 -4.46 -13.07
N THR A 248 1.07 -4.25 -13.72
CA THR A 248 1.03 -3.57 -15.03
C THR A 248 1.53 -2.13 -14.93
N TRP A 249 1.21 -1.44 -13.83
CA TRP A 249 1.73 -0.10 -13.54
C TRP A 249 3.26 -0.10 -13.42
N ASP A 250 3.81 -1.03 -12.64
CA ASP A 250 5.26 -1.13 -12.42
C ASP A 250 6.00 -1.44 -13.73
N GLU A 251 5.53 -2.43 -14.51
CA GLU A 251 6.10 -2.76 -15.83
C GLU A 251 6.19 -1.53 -16.76
N LEU A 252 5.19 -0.66 -16.74
CA LEU A 252 5.18 0.55 -17.56
C LEU A 252 6.04 1.68 -16.97
N THR A 253 5.99 1.88 -15.65
CA THR A 253 6.51 3.09 -15.01
C THR A 253 7.89 2.91 -14.38
N HIS A 254 8.39 1.69 -14.24
CA HIS A 254 9.72 1.40 -13.70
C HIS A 254 10.84 2.25 -14.35
N PRO A 255 10.90 2.42 -15.70
CA PRO A 255 11.85 3.34 -16.34
C PRO A 255 11.78 4.77 -15.79
N ILE A 256 10.57 5.27 -15.53
CA ILE A 256 10.29 6.61 -15.02
C ILE A 256 10.73 6.71 -13.55
N GLN A 257 10.42 5.69 -12.74
CA GLN A 257 10.76 5.61 -11.31
C GLN A 257 12.27 5.60 -11.09
N VAL A 258 13.01 4.76 -11.83
CA VAL A 258 14.49 4.66 -11.75
C VAL A 258 15.13 5.98 -12.19
N SER A 259 14.73 6.52 -13.34
CA SER A 259 15.25 7.80 -13.86
C SER A 259 15.02 8.94 -12.88
N ALA A 260 13.83 9.03 -12.27
CA ALA A 260 13.54 10.03 -11.24
C ALA A 260 14.44 9.86 -10.00
N THR A 261 14.61 8.62 -9.52
CA THR A 261 15.42 8.29 -8.34
C THR A 261 16.89 8.65 -8.55
N LEU A 262 17.49 8.27 -9.68
CA LEU A 262 18.88 8.60 -10.01
C LEU A 262 19.12 10.11 -10.12
N LEU A 263 18.12 10.87 -10.58
CA LEU A 263 18.16 12.34 -10.63
C LEU A 263 17.84 13.02 -9.28
N GLY A 264 17.56 12.25 -8.22
CA GLY A 264 17.12 12.79 -6.92
C GLY A 264 15.77 13.51 -6.98
N ARG A 265 14.93 13.16 -7.95
CA ARG A 265 13.57 13.71 -8.16
C ARG A 265 12.54 12.72 -7.64
N LYS A 266 11.30 13.20 -7.51
CA LYS A 266 10.16 12.36 -7.13
C LYS A 266 9.36 11.95 -8.35
N ASP A 267 8.97 10.69 -8.41
CA ASP A 267 7.86 10.26 -9.24
C ASP A 267 6.55 10.44 -8.45
N SER A 268 5.91 11.59 -8.64
CA SER A 268 4.71 11.95 -7.87
C SER A 268 3.53 11.05 -8.21
N ASP A 269 3.41 10.58 -9.44
CA ASP A 269 2.27 9.77 -9.88
C ASP A 269 2.33 8.38 -9.23
N SER A 270 3.50 7.73 -9.28
CA SER A 270 3.71 6.45 -8.61
C SER A 270 3.64 6.57 -7.07
N GLU A 271 4.21 7.64 -6.48
CA GLU A 271 4.07 7.88 -5.04
C GLU A 271 2.59 8.03 -4.63
N ASN A 272 1.81 8.82 -5.38
CA ASN A 272 0.39 9.06 -5.07
C ASN A 272 -0.44 7.78 -5.15
N LEU A 273 -0.23 6.98 -6.20
CA LEU A 273 -0.90 5.69 -6.36
C LEU A 273 -0.54 4.73 -5.21
N ALA A 274 0.75 4.62 -4.88
CA ALA A 274 1.22 3.81 -3.76
C ALA A 274 0.57 4.25 -2.44
N PHE A 275 0.48 5.55 -2.16
CA PHE A 275 -0.18 6.07 -0.96
C PHE A 275 -1.70 5.82 -0.96
N ALA A 276 -2.36 5.91 -2.11
CA ALA A 276 -3.79 5.62 -2.22
C ALA A 276 -4.10 4.16 -1.87
N VAL A 277 -3.32 3.22 -2.41
CA VAL A 277 -3.47 1.78 -2.10
C VAL A 277 -3.04 1.46 -0.68
N ARG A 278 -1.94 2.04 -0.20
CA ARG A 278 -1.51 1.92 1.19
C ARG A 278 -2.60 2.39 2.16
N GLY A 279 -3.34 3.44 1.82
CA GLY A 279 -4.48 3.91 2.60
C GLY A 279 -5.49 2.79 2.89
N LEU A 280 -5.75 1.92 1.92
CA LEU A 280 -6.63 0.76 2.12
C LEU A 280 -6.12 -0.20 3.20
N SER A 281 -4.81 -0.46 3.26
CA SER A 281 -4.21 -1.30 4.32
C SER A 281 -4.50 -0.73 5.71
N ILE A 282 -4.37 0.59 5.86
CA ILE A 282 -4.64 1.31 7.11
C ILE A 282 -6.13 1.21 7.48
N ASP A 283 -7.02 1.45 6.52
CA ASP A 283 -8.47 1.43 6.73
C ASP A 283 -8.97 0.01 7.12
N LEU A 284 -8.48 -1.03 6.43
CA LEU A 284 -8.82 -2.43 6.71
C LEU A 284 -8.52 -2.82 8.17
N TYR A 285 -7.36 -2.40 8.69
CA TYR A 285 -7.03 -2.70 10.08
C TYR A 285 -7.78 -1.79 11.06
N ASN A 286 -7.73 -0.47 10.87
CA ASN A 286 -8.24 0.49 11.85
C ASN A 286 -9.75 0.39 12.02
N ASP A 287 -10.50 0.25 10.92
CA ASP A 287 -11.96 0.28 10.94
C ASP A 287 -12.57 -1.12 11.08
N HIS A 288 -11.85 -2.17 10.65
CA HIS A 288 -12.42 -3.52 10.54
C HIS A 288 -11.61 -4.63 11.24
N ARG A 289 -10.43 -4.32 11.79
CA ARG A 289 -9.52 -5.30 12.42
C ARG A 289 -9.09 -6.45 11.50
N LEU A 290 -9.11 -6.21 10.19
CA LEU A 290 -8.72 -7.16 9.15
C LEU A 290 -7.20 -7.13 8.94
N ILE A 291 -6.46 -7.77 9.86
CA ILE A 291 -4.99 -7.70 9.91
C ILE A 291 -4.31 -8.42 8.75
N ASP A 292 -4.84 -9.56 8.32
CA ASP A 292 -4.23 -10.37 7.25
C ASP A 292 -4.45 -9.70 5.89
N GLU A 293 -5.63 -9.13 5.67
CA GLU A 293 -5.96 -8.32 4.51
C GLU A 293 -5.11 -7.04 4.48
N ALA A 294 -4.94 -6.35 5.62
CA ALA A 294 -4.07 -5.19 5.71
C ALA A 294 -2.62 -5.52 5.35
N ARG A 295 -2.09 -6.65 5.84
CA ARG A 295 -0.76 -7.16 5.46
C ARG A 295 -0.65 -7.47 3.98
N GLN A 296 -1.65 -8.13 3.39
CA GLN A 296 -1.66 -8.45 1.97
C GLN A 296 -1.58 -7.18 1.10
N VAL A 297 -2.37 -6.16 1.43
CA VAL A 297 -2.33 -4.87 0.72
C VAL A 297 -0.98 -4.17 0.89
N SER A 298 -0.43 -4.14 2.11
CA SER A 298 0.88 -3.53 2.37
C SER A 298 2.02 -4.23 1.61
N ALA A 299 2.02 -5.56 1.58
CA ALA A 299 3.01 -6.35 0.85
C ALA A 299 2.94 -6.12 -0.67
N MET A 300 1.74 -6.00 -1.22
CA MET A 300 1.53 -5.69 -2.63
C MET A 300 2.09 -4.30 -2.99
N VAL A 301 1.86 -3.28 -2.17
CA VAL A 301 2.49 -1.96 -2.35
C VAL A 301 4.01 -2.05 -2.29
N GLY A 302 4.57 -2.81 -1.34
CA GLY A 302 6.01 -3.01 -1.23
C GLY A 302 6.64 -3.65 -2.47
N ALA A 303 5.94 -4.61 -3.09
CA ALA A 303 6.43 -5.31 -4.27
C ALA A 303 6.45 -4.41 -5.51
N SER A 304 5.37 -3.69 -5.79
CA SER A 304 5.18 -2.91 -7.02
C SER A 304 5.81 -1.52 -7.03
N PHE A 305 6.33 -1.05 -5.89
CA PHE A 305 6.93 0.29 -5.76
C PHE A 305 8.32 0.24 -5.10
N SER A 306 9.04 -0.86 -5.30
CA SER A 306 10.33 -1.12 -4.66
C SER A 306 11.43 -0.16 -5.10
N ALA A 307 11.35 0.38 -6.32
CA ALA A 307 12.27 1.39 -6.84
C ALA A 307 12.12 2.77 -6.17
N LEU A 308 11.07 3.00 -5.36
CA LEU A 308 10.81 4.26 -4.69
C LEU A 308 11.25 4.21 -3.21
N PRO A 309 12.37 4.86 -2.83
CA PRO A 309 12.92 4.74 -1.47
C PRO A 309 11.95 5.19 -0.38
N ARG A 310 11.14 6.21 -0.66
CA ARG A 310 10.14 6.73 0.28
C ARG A 310 9.05 5.70 0.58
N ILE A 311 8.57 5.00 -0.45
CA ILE A 311 7.53 3.98 -0.30
C ILE A 311 8.11 2.75 0.41
N ALA A 312 9.30 2.31 0.01
CA ALA A 312 9.99 1.19 0.65
C ALA A 312 10.16 1.40 2.17
N ASN A 313 10.62 2.60 2.58
CA ASN A 313 10.74 2.95 3.99
C ASN A 313 9.39 2.94 4.72
N GLN A 314 8.34 3.48 4.10
CA GLN A 314 7.03 3.52 4.71
C GLN A 314 6.42 2.13 4.88
N VAL A 315 6.52 1.26 3.86
CA VAL A 315 6.05 -0.13 3.92
C VAL A 315 6.81 -0.91 4.99
N ALA A 316 8.12 -0.69 5.14
CA ALA A 316 8.91 -1.34 6.19
C ALA A 316 8.44 -0.93 7.60
N GLU A 317 8.09 0.34 7.82
CA GLU A 317 7.52 0.81 9.08
C GLU A 317 6.10 0.28 9.30
N ASP A 318 5.28 0.22 8.25
CA ASP A 318 3.93 -0.34 8.32
C ASP A 318 3.97 -1.82 8.69
N ALA A 319 4.88 -2.60 8.11
CA ALA A 319 5.07 -4.01 8.43
C ALA A 319 5.37 -4.20 9.93
N LYS A 320 6.29 -3.39 10.50
CA LYS A 320 6.58 -3.42 11.94
C LYS A 320 5.37 -3.05 12.78
N ALA A 321 4.62 -2.04 12.37
CA ALA A 321 3.42 -1.60 13.07
C ALA A 321 2.34 -2.69 13.06
N LEU A 322 2.08 -3.30 11.91
CA LEU A 322 1.12 -4.40 11.74
C LEU A 322 1.53 -5.62 12.57
N GLU A 323 2.81 -5.98 12.63
CA GLU A 323 3.29 -7.08 13.49
C GLU A 323 3.06 -6.79 14.97
N LYS A 324 3.35 -5.57 15.42
CA LYS A 324 3.08 -5.16 16.81
C LYS A 324 1.58 -5.24 17.12
N LEU A 325 0.75 -4.72 16.23
CA LEU A 325 -0.71 -4.72 16.37
C LEU A 325 -1.29 -6.13 16.38
N ALA A 326 -0.76 -7.04 15.54
CA ALA A 326 -1.13 -8.44 15.54
C ALA A 326 -0.76 -9.13 16.87
N ALA A 327 0.43 -8.86 17.40
CA ALA A 327 0.87 -9.38 18.68
C ALA A 327 0.00 -8.87 19.84
N GLU A 328 -0.34 -7.59 19.85
CA GLU A 328 -1.25 -7.00 20.83
C GLU A 328 -2.65 -7.63 20.77
N ALA A 329 -3.21 -7.81 19.57
CA ALA A 329 -4.50 -8.48 19.38
C ALA A 329 -4.48 -9.95 19.84
N ALA A 330 -3.41 -10.68 19.52
CA ALA A 330 -3.22 -12.06 19.96
C ALA A 330 -3.07 -12.17 21.49
N GLN A 331 -2.36 -11.22 22.12
CA GLN A 331 -2.23 -11.15 23.56
C GLN A 331 -3.58 -10.84 24.22
N GLU A 332 -4.35 -9.90 23.68
CA GLU A 332 -5.68 -9.56 24.19
C GLU A 332 -6.61 -10.79 24.17
N ASP A 333 -6.49 -11.61 23.12
CA ASP A 333 -7.19 -12.88 22.96
C ASP A 333 -6.76 -13.93 23.96
N ALA A 334 -5.46 -14.15 24.11
CA ALA A 334 -4.93 -15.04 25.14
C ALA A 334 -5.38 -14.60 26.55
N ASP A 335 -5.43 -13.28 26.78
CA ASP A 335 -5.86 -12.71 28.05
C ASP A 335 -7.38 -12.85 28.31
N LEU A 336 -8.20 -12.99 27.27
CA LEU A 336 -9.63 -13.30 27.41
C LEU A 336 -9.89 -14.82 27.45
N SER A 337 -9.09 -15.60 26.72
CA SER A 337 -9.34 -17.01 26.51
C SER A 337 -9.00 -17.87 27.72
N TYR A 338 -9.86 -18.83 28.00
CA TYR A 338 -9.61 -19.92 28.94
C TYR A 338 -10.46 -21.13 28.59
N ALA A 339 -9.92 -22.34 28.74
CA ALA A 339 -10.66 -23.58 28.55
C ALA A 339 -10.19 -24.66 29.53
N ALA A 340 -11.13 -25.43 30.07
CA ALA A 340 -10.85 -26.57 30.93
C ALA A 340 -11.88 -27.70 30.75
N ASP A 341 -11.42 -28.94 30.91
CA ASP A 341 -12.28 -30.11 30.95
C ASP A 341 -12.69 -30.44 32.39
N ILE A 342 -14.00 -30.54 32.62
CA ILE A 342 -14.61 -30.84 33.90
C ILE A 342 -15.12 -32.28 33.92
N GLY A 343 -14.63 -33.10 34.85
CA GLY A 343 -15.05 -34.50 35.05
C GLY A 343 -13.92 -35.52 34.86
N THR A 344 -14.06 -36.70 35.46
CA THR A 344 -13.04 -37.77 35.43
C THR A 344 -13.24 -38.81 34.33
N PHE A 345 -14.50 -39.17 34.02
CA PHE A 345 -14.84 -40.19 33.00
C PHE A 345 -15.57 -39.59 31.79
N SER A 346 -16.53 -38.69 32.04
CA SER A 346 -17.21 -37.91 31.00
C SER A 346 -16.79 -36.45 31.14
N LYS A 347 -15.77 -36.05 30.38
CA LYS A 347 -15.25 -34.68 30.39
C LYS A 347 -16.22 -33.74 29.67
N THR A 348 -16.54 -32.64 30.33
CA THR A 348 -17.31 -31.54 29.77
C THR A 348 -16.43 -30.32 29.65
N ARG A 349 -16.36 -29.72 28.46
CA ARG A 349 -15.61 -28.49 28.23
C ARG A 349 -16.36 -27.27 28.80
N LEU A 350 -15.66 -26.49 29.61
CA LEU A 350 -16.00 -25.12 29.98
C LEU A 350 -14.97 -24.20 29.32
N ALA A 351 -15.41 -23.26 28.49
CA ALA A 351 -14.50 -22.31 27.83
C ALA A 351 -15.10 -20.91 27.72
N ILE A 352 -14.23 -19.92 27.60
CA ILE A 352 -14.55 -18.55 27.24
C ILE A 352 -13.48 -18.05 26.27
N ASP A 353 -13.90 -17.37 25.22
CA ASP A 353 -13.05 -16.72 24.22
C ASP A 353 -13.84 -15.58 23.53
N LYS A 354 -13.27 -14.90 22.54
CA LYS A 354 -13.96 -13.84 21.77
C LYS A 354 -15.30 -14.26 21.17
N ALA A 355 -15.44 -15.53 20.79
CA ALA A 355 -16.66 -16.05 20.16
C ALA A 355 -17.76 -16.42 21.19
N GLY A 356 -17.44 -16.54 22.48
CA GLY A 356 -18.45 -16.71 23.51
C GLY A 356 -18.03 -17.55 24.71
N ILE A 357 -19.02 -17.80 25.58
CA ILE A 357 -18.95 -18.73 26.70
C ILE A 357 -19.48 -20.08 26.23
N GLU A 358 -18.72 -21.15 26.44
CA GLU A 358 -19.07 -22.52 26.04
C GLU A 358 -19.25 -23.43 27.26
N TRP A 359 -20.33 -24.22 27.23
CA TRP A 359 -20.56 -25.31 28.17
C TRP A 359 -21.31 -26.46 27.52
N ARG A 360 -20.80 -27.68 27.68
CA ARG A 360 -21.43 -28.91 27.13
C ARG A 360 -21.69 -28.82 25.62
N GLY A 361 -20.78 -28.20 24.87
CA GLY A 361 -20.91 -28.01 23.42
C GLY A 361 -21.93 -26.93 23.00
N ARG A 362 -22.57 -26.24 23.93
CA ARG A 362 -23.41 -25.07 23.65
C ARG A 362 -22.61 -23.80 23.88
N ARG A 363 -22.67 -22.87 22.92
CA ARG A 363 -21.97 -21.59 22.97
C ARG A 363 -22.97 -20.43 23.05
N THR A 364 -22.69 -19.46 23.92
CA THR A 364 -23.42 -18.20 24.07
C THR A 364 -22.48 -17.05 23.72
N ALA A 365 -22.83 -16.24 22.71
CA ALA A 365 -22.03 -15.07 22.33
C ALA A 365 -21.89 -14.08 23.49
N LEU A 366 -20.72 -13.48 23.68
CA LEU A 366 -20.48 -12.52 24.78
C LEU A 366 -21.46 -11.33 24.73
N SER A 367 -21.82 -10.91 23.52
CA SER A 367 -22.77 -9.81 23.26
C SER A 367 -24.22 -10.15 23.60
N SER A 368 -24.59 -11.44 23.64
CA SER A 368 -25.95 -11.88 23.97
C SER A 368 -26.16 -12.16 25.46
N VAL A 369 -25.08 -12.27 26.26
CA VAL A 369 -25.18 -12.47 27.71
C VAL A 369 -25.87 -11.25 28.36
N ARG A 370 -26.95 -11.48 29.10
CA ARG A 370 -27.70 -10.45 29.83
C ARG A 370 -27.53 -10.54 31.33
N GLY A 371 -27.23 -11.73 31.84
CA GLY A 371 -27.02 -11.97 33.27
C GLY A 371 -25.93 -12.98 33.52
N VAL A 372 -25.16 -12.80 34.59
CA VAL A 372 -24.23 -13.81 35.11
C VAL A 372 -24.28 -13.87 36.62
N ARG A 373 -24.00 -15.04 37.18
CA ARG A 373 -23.87 -15.25 38.62
C ARG A 373 -22.86 -16.34 38.90
N TRP A 374 -22.14 -16.22 40.00
CA TRP A 374 -21.15 -17.21 40.40
C TRP A 374 -20.98 -17.27 41.90
N GLY A 375 -20.49 -18.39 42.42
CA GLY A 375 -20.18 -18.49 43.84
C GLY A 375 -19.80 -19.90 44.27
N ALA A 376 -19.37 -20.03 45.52
CA ALA A 376 -18.85 -21.26 46.08
C ALA A 376 -19.61 -21.63 47.37
N VAL A 377 -19.90 -22.92 47.56
CA VAL A 377 -20.49 -23.45 48.80
C VAL A 377 -19.54 -24.46 49.40
N ARG A 378 -19.00 -24.14 50.58
CA ARG A 378 -18.15 -25.04 51.36
C ARG A 378 -19.05 -26.04 52.10
N LYS A 379 -18.86 -27.33 51.84
CA LYS A 379 -19.59 -28.40 52.52
C LYS A 379 -18.82 -28.87 53.75
N SER A 380 -19.54 -29.18 54.81
CA SER A 380 -18.99 -29.83 56.00
C SER A 380 -19.96 -30.88 56.54
N VAL A 381 -19.40 -31.93 57.15
CA VAL A 381 -20.16 -32.95 57.88
C VAL A 381 -19.57 -33.01 59.29
N ASN A 382 -20.39 -32.79 60.32
CA ASN A 382 -19.95 -32.70 61.72
C ASN A 382 -18.78 -31.71 61.94
N GLY A 383 -18.78 -30.59 61.23
CA GLY A 383 -17.72 -29.58 61.30
C GLY A 383 -16.46 -29.89 60.48
N ILE A 384 -16.36 -31.05 59.84
CA ILE A 384 -15.22 -31.44 58.99
C ILE A 384 -15.50 -31.03 57.53
N PRO A 385 -14.67 -30.19 56.89
CA PRO A 385 -14.83 -29.81 55.49
C PRO A 385 -14.77 -31.02 54.54
N THR A 386 -15.79 -31.20 53.69
CA THR A 386 -15.90 -32.31 52.72
C THR A 386 -15.67 -31.87 51.26
N GLY A 387 -15.37 -30.60 51.05
CA GLY A 387 -15.08 -30.00 49.74
C GLY A 387 -15.89 -28.73 49.49
N THR A 388 -15.66 -28.11 48.33
CA THR A 388 -16.35 -26.89 47.90
C THR A 388 -16.97 -27.12 46.53
N ASP A 389 -18.24 -26.77 46.38
CA ASP A 389 -18.93 -26.77 45.09
C ASP A 389 -18.98 -25.35 44.54
N TYR A 390 -18.42 -25.16 43.36
CA TYR A 390 -18.38 -23.91 42.62
C TYR A 390 -19.48 -23.89 41.56
N LEU A 391 -20.11 -22.73 41.39
CA LEU A 391 -21.13 -22.46 40.38
C LEU A 391 -20.72 -21.26 39.55
N ILE A 392 -20.90 -21.36 38.25
CA ILE A 392 -20.90 -20.25 37.29
C ILE A 392 -22.15 -20.42 36.42
N ALA A 393 -22.97 -19.39 36.31
CA ALA A 393 -24.14 -19.40 35.45
C ALA A 393 -24.24 -18.09 34.66
N TRP A 394 -24.83 -18.17 33.47
CA TRP A 394 -25.11 -17.03 32.61
C TRP A 394 -26.42 -17.22 31.87
N THR A 395 -27.07 -16.12 31.54
CA THR A 395 -28.35 -16.08 30.81
C THR A 395 -28.27 -15.11 29.64
N ASP A 396 -28.92 -15.47 28.54
CA ASP A 396 -29.17 -14.57 27.40
C ASP A 396 -30.53 -13.87 27.48
N GLY A 397 -31.25 -14.06 28.60
CA GLY A 397 -32.62 -13.57 28.82
C GLY A 397 -33.70 -14.59 28.43
N SER A 398 -33.38 -15.53 27.53
CA SER A 398 -34.29 -16.62 27.13
C SER A 398 -33.96 -17.94 27.82
N SER A 399 -32.68 -18.18 28.10
CA SER A 399 -32.21 -19.43 28.68
C SER A 399 -31.01 -19.19 29.59
N THR A 400 -30.99 -19.92 30.72
CA THR A 400 -29.88 -19.89 31.68
C THR A 400 -29.05 -21.15 31.55
N THR A 401 -27.75 -20.97 31.37
CA THR A 401 -26.75 -22.05 31.40
C THR A 401 -26.08 -22.04 32.76
N THR A 402 -25.95 -23.21 33.39
CA THR A 402 -25.31 -23.37 34.70
C THR A 402 -24.23 -24.45 34.64
N ALA A 403 -23.04 -24.10 35.08
CA ALA A 403 -21.89 -24.98 35.26
C ALA A 403 -21.59 -25.12 36.77
N GLU A 404 -21.73 -26.34 37.28
CA GLU A 404 -21.34 -26.68 38.67
C GLU A 404 -20.21 -27.70 38.68
N PHE A 405 -19.20 -27.46 39.51
CA PHE A 405 -17.99 -28.28 39.57
C PHE A 405 -17.23 -28.11 40.89
N LYS A 406 -16.27 -29.01 41.16
CA LYS A 406 -15.51 -29.04 42.43
C LYS A 406 -14.11 -28.45 42.35
N ASN A 407 -13.58 -28.21 41.16
CA ASN A 407 -12.21 -27.75 40.97
C ASN A 407 -12.12 -26.23 41.15
N GLY A 408 -11.62 -25.79 42.31
CA GLY A 408 -11.45 -24.36 42.61
C GLY A 408 -10.47 -23.64 41.69
N ALA A 409 -9.43 -24.31 41.18
CA ALA A 409 -8.48 -23.68 40.26
C ALA A 409 -9.14 -23.27 38.93
N ILE A 410 -10.11 -24.07 38.45
CA ILE A 410 -10.91 -23.70 37.27
C ILE A 410 -11.75 -22.46 37.55
N PHE A 411 -12.37 -22.39 38.73
CA PHE A 411 -13.20 -21.27 39.13
C PHE A 411 -12.41 -19.96 39.22
N GLU A 412 -11.28 -19.97 39.93
CA GLU A 412 -10.41 -18.81 40.10
C GLU A 412 -9.83 -18.31 38.77
N ALA A 413 -9.56 -19.22 37.82
CA ALA A 413 -9.08 -18.85 36.50
C ALA A 413 -10.20 -18.31 35.58
N PHE A 414 -11.42 -18.83 35.70
CA PHE A 414 -12.53 -18.50 34.80
C PHE A 414 -13.21 -17.17 35.13
N VAL A 415 -13.43 -16.88 36.42
CA VAL A 415 -14.18 -15.70 36.86
C VAL A 415 -13.57 -14.38 36.36
N PRO A 416 -12.24 -14.14 36.41
CA PRO A 416 -11.64 -12.94 35.85
C PRO A 416 -11.85 -12.80 34.33
N LYS A 417 -11.84 -13.92 33.60
CA LYS A 417 -12.11 -13.94 32.15
C LYS A 417 -13.57 -13.59 31.86
N LEU A 418 -14.50 -14.09 32.68
CA LEU A 418 -15.91 -13.73 32.63
C LEU A 418 -16.11 -12.22 32.89
N TRP A 419 -15.42 -11.67 33.91
CA TRP A 419 -15.44 -10.23 34.17
C TRP A 419 -14.94 -9.43 32.97
N LYS A 420 -13.80 -9.81 32.37
CA LYS A 420 -13.24 -9.17 31.17
C LYS A 420 -14.21 -9.25 29.98
N GLY A 421 -14.83 -10.42 29.76
CA GLY A 421 -15.66 -10.70 28.60
C GLY A 421 -17.05 -10.06 28.62
N VAL A 422 -17.68 -9.89 29.80
CA VAL A 422 -19.05 -9.34 29.89
C VAL A 422 -19.26 -8.27 30.96
N GLY A 423 -18.38 -8.19 31.97
CA GLY A 423 -18.60 -7.35 33.16
C GLY A 423 -18.67 -5.86 32.86
N PHE A 424 -17.70 -5.32 32.13
CA PHE A 424 -17.68 -3.89 31.78
C PHE A 424 -18.92 -3.47 30.99
N ARG A 425 -19.34 -4.29 30.03
CA ARG A 425 -20.55 -4.03 29.23
C ARG A 425 -21.78 -3.99 30.13
N LEU A 426 -21.96 -4.99 31.00
CA LEU A 426 -23.12 -5.08 31.88
C LEU A 426 -23.17 -3.94 32.91
N VAL A 427 -22.02 -3.53 33.48
CA VAL A 427 -21.96 -2.35 34.36
C VAL A 427 -22.34 -1.08 33.61
N ASN A 428 -21.85 -0.89 32.38
CA ASN A 428 -22.20 0.27 31.56
C ASN A 428 -23.69 0.31 31.19
N GLU A 429 -24.27 -0.84 30.85
CA GLU A 429 -25.71 -0.98 30.61
C GLU A 429 -26.51 -0.58 31.85
N MET A 430 -26.14 -1.06 33.04
CA MET A 430 -26.78 -0.66 34.31
C MET A 430 -26.69 0.83 34.56
N MET A 431 -25.52 1.45 34.39
CA MET A 431 -25.35 2.89 34.62
C MET A 431 -26.18 3.72 33.64
N LYS A 432 -26.26 3.31 32.37
CA LYS A 432 -27.09 3.98 31.36
C LYS A 432 -28.57 3.89 31.71
N GLU A 433 -29.03 2.71 32.14
CA GLU A 433 -30.41 2.51 32.56
C GLU A 433 -30.77 3.40 33.75
N LEU A 434 -29.93 3.43 34.79
CA LEU A 434 -30.13 4.29 35.96
C LEU A 434 -30.08 5.78 35.61
N GLY A 435 -29.07 6.21 34.84
CA GLY A 435 -28.92 7.62 34.44
C GLY A 435 -30.05 8.12 33.53
N ALA A 436 -30.75 7.23 32.82
CA ALA A 436 -31.94 7.53 32.05
C ALA A 436 -33.23 7.59 32.91
N GLY A 437 -33.13 7.41 34.23
CA GLY A 437 -34.27 7.35 35.15
C GLY A 437 -34.96 5.99 35.21
N GLY A 438 -34.33 4.94 34.68
CA GLY A 438 -34.79 3.56 34.80
C GLY A 438 -34.59 2.99 36.20
N GLU A 439 -35.02 1.73 36.38
CA GLU A 439 -34.87 1.00 37.64
C GLU A 439 -34.21 -0.37 37.40
N LEU A 440 -33.34 -0.79 38.33
CA LEU A 440 -32.78 -2.14 38.33
C LEU A 440 -33.40 -2.96 39.45
N ARG A 441 -33.61 -4.27 39.21
CA ARG A 441 -34.22 -5.18 40.19
C ARG A 441 -33.29 -6.33 40.53
N PHE A 442 -33.01 -6.50 41.82
CA PHE A 442 -32.18 -7.57 42.36
C PHE A 442 -32.93 -8.26 43.50
N GLY A 443 -33.64 -9.35 43.19
CA GLY A 443 -34.53 -10.01 44.16
C GLY A 443 -35.66 -9.06 44.59
N SER A 444 -35.77 -8.78 45.89
CA SER A 444 -36.75 -7.82 46.43
C SER A 444 -36.26 -6.37 46.49
N MET A 445 -35.03 -6.10 46.07
CA MET A 445 -34.44 -4.76 46.02
C MET A 445 -34.76 -4.09 44.68
N ILE A 446 -35.23 -2.84 44.74
CA ILE A 446 -35.40 -1.97 43.58
C ILE A 446 -34.37 -0.86 43.71
N VAL A 447 -33.63 -0.60 42.65
CA VAL A 447 -32.54 0.36 42.61
C VAL A 447 -32.89 1.46 41.62
N HIS A 448 -32.88 2.69 42.12
CA HIS A 448 -32.88 3.91 41.31
C HIS A 448 -31.49 4.54 41.37
N ASP A 449 -31.28 5.58 40.57
CA ASP A 449 -29.97 6.20 40.46
C ASP A 449 -29.49 6.83 41.78
N ASP A 450 -30.39 7.51 42.49
CA ASP A 450 -30.14 8.23 43.74
C ASP A 450 -30.73 7.55 44.99
N THR A 451 -31.65 6.58 44.81
CA THR A 451 -32.30 5.86 45.91
C THR A 451 -32.30 4.34 45.73
N VAL A 452 -32.59 3.63 46.83
CA VAL A 452 -32.79 2.19 46.85
C VAL A 452 -34.00 1.83 47.71
N VAL A 453 -34.86 0.95 47.20
CA VAL A 453 -36.01 0.40 47.92
C VAL A 453 -35.60 -0.93 48.55
N LEU A 454 -35.65 -0.98 49.88
CA LEU A 454 -35.33 -2.14 50.71
C LEU A 454 -36.59 -2.72 51.35
N THR A 455 -36.50 -3.97 51.81
CA THR A 455 -37.59 -4.62 52.55
C THR A 455 -37.45 -4.37 54.04
N LYS A 456 -38.44 -3.72 54.65
CA LYS A 456 -38.52 -3.47 56.09
C LYS A 456 -39.41 -4.49 56.79
N ARG A 457 -38.86 -5.24 57.76
CA ARG A 457 -39.61 -6.25 58.53
C ARG A 457 -40.44 -5.60 59.64
N LYS A 458 -41.74 -5.92 59.69
CA LYS A 458 -42.66 -5.54 60.78
C LYS A 458 -42.97 -6.74 61.68
N PHE A 459 -43.63 -6.47 62.81
CA PHE A 459 -44.14 -7.52 63.71
C PHE A 459 -45.11 -8.49 62.99
N LEU A 460 -45.88 -7.98 62.01
CA LEU A 460 -46.68 -8.75 61.06
C LEU A 460 -46.43 -8.20 59.65
N GLY A 461 -45.74 -8.98 58.81
CA GLY A 461 -45.48 -8.67 57.40
C GLY A 461 -44.22 -7.84 57.12
N SER A 462 -44.10 -7.40 55.88
CA SER A 462 -43.00 -6.58 55.37
C SER A 462 -43.53 -5.44 54.52
N GLU A 463 -42.85 -4.29 54.54
CA GLU A 463 -43.16 -3.14 53.67
C GLU A 463 -41.92 -2.71 52.88
N PRO A 464 -42.07 -2.17 51.66
CA PRO A 464 -40.98 -1.46 50.99
C PRO A 464 -40.65 -0.17 51.74
N ALA A 465 -39.37 0.17 51.82
CA ALA A 465 -38.88 1.42 52.36
C ALA A 465 -37.74 1.94 51.49
N GLU A 466 -37.88 3.16 51.00
CA GLU A 466 -36.93 3.81 50.10
C GLU A 466 -35.95 4.70 50.88
N PHE A 467 -34.68 4.63 50.51
CA PHE A 467 -33.60 5.38 51.16
C PHE A 467 -32.65 5.96 50.10
N ALA A 468 -32.09 7.14 50.35
CA ALA A 468 -31.00 7.65 49.53
C ALA A 468 -29.75 6.78 49.69
N TRP A 469 -28.92 6.70 48.65
CA TRP A 469 -27.65 5.96 48.72
C TRP A 469 -26.70 6.44 49.82
N ALA A 470 -26.79 7.71 50.22
CA ALA A 470 -26.02 8.29 51.32
C ALA A 470 -26.42 7.76 52.71
N ASP A 471 -27.64 7.23 52.86
CA ASP A 471 -28.21 6.81 54.14
C ASP A 471 -28.13 5.29 54.39
N VAL A 472 -27.61 4.53 53.42
CA VAL A 472 -27.50 3.08 53.49
C VAL A 472 -26.06 2.63 53.68
N SER A 473 -25.87 1.40 54.15
CA SER A 473 -24.56 0.77 54.28
C SER A 473 -24.54 -0.58 53.57
N VAL A 474 -23.37 -0.96 53.05
CA VAL A 474 -23.22 -2.21 52.30
C VAL A 474 -22.21 -3.14 52.97
N SER A 475 -22.49 -4.44 52.94
CA SER A 475 -21.67 -5.48 53.55
C SER A 475 -21.79 -6.78 52.78
N THR A 476 -20.89 -7.72 53.07
CA THR A 476 -20.92 -9.07 52.50
C THR A 476 -20.91 -10.06 53.65
N ALA A 477 -21.89 -10.96 53.68
CA ALA A 477 -21.95 -12.04 54.65
C ALA A 477 -22.66 -13.26 54.05
N ASP A 478 -22.26 -14.46 54.47
CA ASP A 478 -22.89 -15.74 54.10
C ASP A 478 -23.13 -15.93 52.59
N GLY A 479 -22.21 -15.47 51.75
CA GLY A 479 -22.33 -15.61 50.30
C GLY A 479 -23.39 -14.71 49.66
N ALA A 480 -23.74 -13.61 50.32
CA ALA A 480 -24.65 -12.60 49.79
C ALA A 480 -24.07 -11.18 49.92
N PHE A 481 -24.41 -10.34 48.95
CA PHE A 481 -24.30 -8.90 49.07
C PHE A 481 -25.48 -8.39 49.90
N ILE A 482 -25.22 -7.51 50.87
CA ILE A 482 -26.23 -7.01 51.81
C ILE A 482 -26.23 -5.49 51.80
N VAL A 483 -27.39 -4.90 51.52
CA VAL A 483 -27.66 -3.46 51.67
C VAL A 483 -28.54 -3.26 52.89
N ASN A 484 -28.07 -2.48 53.86
CA ASN A 484 -28.77 -2.17 55.10
C ASN A 484 -29.23 -0.72 55.09
N GLY A 485 -30.50 -0.49 55.40
CA GLY A 485 -31.02 0.85 55.66
C GLY A 485 -30.39 1.48 56.90
N PRO A 486 -30.70 2.75 57.18
CA PRO A 486 -30.12 3.49 58.30
C PRO A 486 -30.44 2.81 59.64
N LYS A 487 -29.58 3.05 60.63
CA LYS A 487 -29.66 2.41 61.96
C LYS A 487 -31.08 2.57 62.55
N GLY A 488 -31.69 1.46 62.94
CA GLY A 488 -33.03 1.42 63.54
C GLY A 488 -34.19 1.24 62.54
N SER A 489 -33.94 1.37 61.23
CA SER A 489 -34.96 1.17 60.19
C SER A 489 -35.48 -0.27 60.11
N LYS A 490 -34.64 -1.26 60.47
CA LYS A 490 -34.86 -2.71 60.24
C LYS A 490 -35.16 -3.05 58.77
N ALA A 491 -34.68 -2.20 57.85
CA ALA A 491 -34.76 -2.42 56.41
C ALA A 491 -33.45 -2.99 55.89
N SER A 492 -33.54 -4.06 55.10
CA SER A 492 -32.36 -4.70 54.49
C SER A 492 -32.74 -5.46 53.23
N ALA A 493 -31.81 -5.60 52.30
CA ALA A 493 -31.87 -6.57 51.22
C ALA A 493 -30.63 -7.46 51.27
N SER A 494 -30.81 -8.77 51.04
CA SER A 494 -29.73 -9.75 50.97
C SER A 494 -29.86 -10.51 49.66
N MET A 495 -28.83 -10.40 48.81
CA MET A 495 -28.82 -10.93 47.46
C MET A 495 -27.72 -11.97 47.35
N ALA A 496 -28.11 -13.25 47.28
CA ALA A 496 -27.15 -14.35 47.20
C ALA A 496 -26.40 -14.34 45.85
N TYR A 497 -25.06 -14.41 45.91
CA TYR A 497 -24.18 -14.38 44.75
C TYR A 497 -24.43 -15.49 43.74
N ARG A 498 -24.99 -16.62 44.19
CA ARG A 498 -25.31 -17.79 43.37
C ARG A 498 -26.70 -17.74 42.74
N GLU A 499 -27.57 -16.82 43.17
CA GLU A 499 -28.98 -16.81 42.79
C GLU A 499 -29.37 -15.56 42.00
N ILE A 500 -28.79 -14.42 42.32
CA ILE A 500 -29.14 -13.14 41.69
C ILE A 500 -28.14 -12.83 40.57
N ASP A 501 -28.64 -12.70 39.35
CA ASP A 501 -27.82 -12.29 38.20
C ASP A 501 -27.27 -10.88 38.39
N ASN A 502 -26.04 -10.71 37.90
CA ASN A 502 -25.28 -9.47 37.86
C ASN A 502 -24.98 -8.80 39.21
N ILE A 503 -25.32 -9.44 40.34
CA ILE A 503 -25.14 -8.84 41.66
C ILE A 503 -23.68 -8.54 41.99
N HIS A 504 -22.73 -9.33 41.49
CA HIS A 504 -21.29 -9.09 41.62
C HIS A 504 -20.85 -7.78 40.95
N PHE A 505 -21.37 -7.53 39.74
CA PHE A 505 -21.10 -6.31 39.00
C PHE A 505 -21.74 -5.09 39.67
N PHE A 506 -22.99 -5.25 40.10
CA PHE A 506 -23.74 -4.22 40.82
C PHE A 506 -23.08 -3.84 42.15
N GLU A 507 -22.63 -4.81 42.93
CA GLU A 507 -21.87 -4.54 44.16
C GLU A 507 -20.60 -3.72 43.87
N GLY A 508 -19.87 -4.06 42.80
CA GLY A 508 -18.71 -3.29 42.36
C GLY A 508 -19.05 -1.83 42.07
N LEU A 509 -20.15 -1.59 41.34
CA LEU A 509 -20.69 -0.27 41.04
C LEU A 509 -21.01 0.52 42.33
N VAL A 510 -21.78 -0.06 43.25
CA VAL A 510 -22.17 0.59 44.51
C VAL A 510 -20.96 0.91 45.38
N ARG A 511 -20.04 -0.04 45.55
CA ARG A 511 -18.82 0.18 46.34
C ARG A 511 -17.95 1.27 45.75
N GLN A 512 -17.87 1.35 44.42
CA GLN A 512 -17.11 2.40 43.74
C GLN A 512 -17.77 3.77 43.92
N ALA A 513 -19.10 3.87 43.79
CA ALA A 513 -19.85 5.08 44.07
C ALA A 513 -19.61 5.57 45.51
N PHE A 514 -19.68 4.67 46.49
CA PHE A 514 -19.47 4.98 47.91
C PHE A 514 -18.05 5.46 48.17
N LYS A 515 -17.05 4.77 47.59
CA LYS A 515 -15.64 5.16 47.69
C LYS A 515 -15.41 6.58 47.15
N ASN A 516 -16.13 6.95 46.10
CA ASN A 516 -16.04 8.26 45.46
C ASN A 516 -17.00 9.31 46.07
N GLY A 517 -17.77 8.96 47.11
CA GLY A 517 -18.75 9.87 47.73
C GLY A 517 -19.88 10.29 46.80
N ARG A 518 -20.20 9.49 45.78
CA ARG A 518 -21.24 9.78 44.79
C ARG A 518 -22.62 9.49 45.39
N VAL A 519 -23.56 10.39 45.14
CA VAL A 519 -24.97 10.24 45.53
C VAL A 519 -25.83 9.60 44.45
N ARG A 520 -25.29 9.48 43.23
CA ARG A 520 -25.87 8.80 42.07
C ARG A 520 -24.97 7.67 41.62
N LEU A 521 -25.53 6.50 41.36
CA LEU A 521 -24.76 5.34 40.91
C LEU A 521 -24.25 5.50 39.47
N SER A 522 -25.00 6.18 38.60
CA SER A 522 -24.61 6.49 37.23
C SER A 522 -23.32 7.32 37.14
N GLU A 523 -22.96 8.03 38.22
CA GLU A 523 -21.77 8.87 38.34
C GLU A 523 -20.59 8.16 39.02
N ALA A 524 -20.69 6.85 39.31
CA ALA A 524 -19.70 6.11 40.10
C ALA A 524 -18.26 6.20 39.56
N PHE A 525 -18.10 6.29 38.23
CA PHE A 525 -16.81 6.32 37.54
C PHE A 525 -16.48 7.68 36.87
N GLY A 526 -17.35 8.68 37.03
CA GLY A 526 -17.12 10.05 36.53
C GLY A 526 -16.54 10.97 37.59
#